data_AF-A0A5E6ND65-F1
#
_entry.id   AF-A0A5E6ND65-F1
#
_cell.length_a   1.000
_cell.length_b   1.000
_cell.length_c   1.000
_cell.angle_alpha   90.00
_cell.angle_beta   90.00
_cell.angle_gamma   90.00
#
_symmetry.space_group_name_H-M   'P 1'
#
loop_
_entity.id
_entity.type
_entity.pdbx_description
1 polymer ?
#
loop_
_entity_poly.entity_id
_entity_poly.type
_entity_poly.pdbx_seq_one_letter_code
_entity_poly.pdbx_strand_id
1 'polypeptide(L)'
;MKIPVAGQNGTADGSISAGLVGLGALLWTKTVGSNATKGRHLSVSPGSNKAEFQDLDQTFQLSVRCIKTRTPISFNGLTYKMITSSKTGRVWLDRNLGATQVATSFDDSAAYGDLYQWGRAKDGHEDRTRNSTSATLTSGIDTGANDLFIMTSALPFDWVAKTADNNGLARMAAWANDGVNDICPAGFSVPTKAELKEDIIDAGITNATTALSSPLKLPAAGYRNRANGTIHDSGVSAFLWTRSVDSSQASYLSINNSAVVSGNQDRSYGFSVRCIQAQGVTVFADPADPDRFDVFVTGGVLEVGWTDCCGIAKLGAQDKPRREKEIEAQLRLIKTTRKLIWL
;
A
#
# COMPACT_ATOMS: atom_id res chain seq x y z
N MET A 1 15.52 -0.56 4.66
CA MET A 1 15.79 0.81 4.20
C MET A 1 17.28 0.93 3.92
N LYS A 2 17.70 1.10 2.67
CA LYS A 2 19.08 1.45 2.34
C LYS A 2 19.20 2.98 2.36
N ILE A 3 20.22 3.51 3.04
CA ILE A 3 20.52 4.94 3.10
C ILE A 3 21.91 5.13 2.49
N PRO A 4 22.05 5.93 1.43
CA PRO A 4 23.37 6.19 0.84
C PRO A 4 24.24 6.94 1.85
N VAL A 5 25.55 6.73 1.74
CA VAL A 5 26.50 7.54 2.47
C VAL A 5 26.42 8.96 1.93
N ALA A 6 25.85 9.86 2.72
CA ALA A 6 25.76 11.28 2.41
C ALA A 6 26.68 12.04 3.37
N GLY A 7 27.71 12.68 2.81
CA GLY A 7 28.62 13.54 3.56
C GLY A 7 27.97 14.86 3.97
N GLN A 8 28.74 15.70 4.68
CA GLN A 8 28.38 17.08 5.00
C GLN A 8 29.20 18.05 4.15
N ASN A 9 28.64 19.21 3.81
CA ASN A 9 29.37 20.31 3.15
C ASN A 9 29.81 21.42 4.13
N GLY A 10 29.78 21.14 5.44
CA GLY A 10 30.07 22.15 6.46
C GLY A 10 29.05 23.29 6.47
N THR A 11 29.43 24.41 7.08
CA THR A 11 28.71 25.69 7.05
C THR A 11 29.12 26.52 5.82
N ALA A 12 28.41 27.62 5.57
CA ALA A 12 28.67 28.49 4.41
C ALA A 12 30.09 29.11 4.37
N ASP A 13 30.77 29.19 5.52
CA ASP A 13 32.16 29.65 5.67
C ASP A 13 33.20 28.50 5.59
N GLY A 14 32.76 27.27 5.29
CA GLY A 14 33.63 26.10 5.17
C GLY A 14 34.00 25.44 6.50
N SER A 15 33.43 25.87 7.64
CA SER A 15 33.68 25.20 8.91
C SER A 15 33.05 23.80 8.95
N ILE A 16 33.79 22.83 9.47
CA ILE A 16 33.32 21.45 9.69
C ILE A 16 33.20 21.19 11.19
N SER A 17 32.10 20.58 11.64
CA SER A 17 31.96 20.19 13.05
C SER A 17 32.80 18.93 13.32
N ALA A 18 33.64 18.99 14.36
CA ALA A 18 34.44 17.85 14.81
C ALA A 18 33.58 16.64 15.19
N GLY A 19 32.34 16.87 15.65
CA GLY A 19 31.39 15.81 16.01
C GLY A 19 30.78 15.05 14.82
N LEU A 20 31.04 15.51 13.59
CA LEU A 20 30.48 14.93 12.36
C LEU A 20 31.49 14.09 11.55
N VAL A 21 32.75 14.05 12.00
CA VAL A 21 33.84 13.33 11.34
C VAL A 21 33.69 11.82 11.58
N GLY A 22 33.75 11.01 10.51
CA GLY A 22 33.67 9.54 10.59
C GLY A 22 32.25 8.95 10.58
N LEU A 23 31.23 9.78 10.34
CA LEU A 23 29.83 9.33 10.21
C LEU A 23 29.54 8.84 8.79
N GLY A 24 28.65 7.86 8.67
CA GLY A 24 28.30 7.23 7.40
C GLY A 24 27.11 7.87 6.70
N ALA A 25 26.15 8.47 7.41
CA ALA A 25 25.12 9.28 6.76
C ALA A 25 24.60 10.37 7.70
N LEU A 26 24.41 11.56 7.14
CA LEU A 26 23.86 12.72 7.82
C LEU A 26 22.66 13.25 7.05
N LEU A 27 21.49 13.24 7.70
CA LEU A 27 20.22 13.61 7.08
C LEU A 27 19.47 14.64 7.91
N TRP A 28 19.16 15.78 7.31
CA TRP A 28 18.23 16.74 7.93
C TRP A 28 16.84 16.10 8.09
N THR A 29 16.20 16.34 9.24
CA THR A 29 14.80 15.98 9.47
C THR A 29 13.92 17.22 9.42
N LYS A 30 12.60 17.03 9.31
CA LYS A 30 11.61 18.11 9.33
C LYS A 30 11.39 18.74 10.72
N THR A 31 12.04 18.23 11.77
CA THR A 31 11.82 18.65 13.16
C THR A 31 12.89 19.64 13.58
N VAL A 32 12.53 20.60 14.43
CA VAL A 32 13.50 21.50 15.07
C VAL A 32 14.16 20.83 16.27
N GLY A 33 15.42 21.19 16.51
CA GLY A 33 16.18 20.78 17.69
C GLY A 33 15.83 21.62 18.93
N SER A 34 16.63 21.48 19.97
CA SER A 34 16.53 22.19 21.25
C SER A 34 16.19 23.68 21.06
N ASN A 35 15.12 24.12 21.73
CA ASN A 35 14.63 25.51 21.77
C ASN A 35 14.38 26.16 20.40
N ALA A 36 14.17 25.38 19.33
CA ALA A 36 13.94 25.85 17.97
C ALA A 36 15.08 26.68 17.33
N THR A 37 16.24 26.79 17.98
CA THR A 37 17.41 27.51 17.45
C THR A 37 18.37 26.61 16.67
N LYS A 38 18.22 25.29 16.81
CA LYS A 38 19.01 24.27 16.10
C LYS A 38 18.13 23.44 15.18
N GLY A 39 18.70 22.86 14.15
CA GLY A 39 18.04 21.86 13.32
C GLY A 39 18.20 20.50 13.97
N ARG A 40 17.33 19.54 13.62
CA ARG A 40 17.49 18.15 14.05
C ARG A 40 17.87 17.27 12.87
N HIS A 41 18.87 16.42 13.05
CA HIS A 41 19.36 15.53 12.01
C HIS A 41 19.42 14.08 12.52
N LEU A 42 19.31 13.13 11.59
CA LEU A 42 19.62 11.72 11.82
C LEU A 42 21.09 11.49 11.49
N SER A 43 21.83 11.02 12.48
CA SER A 43 23.21 10.55 12.34
C SER A 43 23.21 9.03 12.27
N VAL A 44 23.85 8.47 11.24
CA VAL A 44 24.08 7.02 11.11
C VAL A 44 25.57 6.76 11.12
N SER A 45 26.00 5.95 12.08
CA SER A 45 27.40 5.56 12.31
C SER A 45 27.59 4.08 11.97
N PRO A 46 28.10 3.73 10.77
CA PRO A 46 28.34 2.35 10.38
C PRO A 46 29.36 1.66 11.29
N GLY A 47 30.39 2.40 11.72
CA GLY A 47 31.45 1.87 12.59
C GLY A 47 30.97 1.47 14.00
N SER A 48 29.82 1.97 14.45
CA SER A 48 29.27 1.68 15.79
C SER A 48 27.87 1.07 15.76
N ASN A 49 27.32 0.75 14.58
CA ASN A 49 25.94 0.26 14.39
C ASN A 49 24.89 1.11 15.12
N LYS A 50 25.08 2.43 15.16
CA LYS A 50 24.16 3.36 15.82
C LYS A 50 23.49 4.28 14.81
N ALA A 51 22.20 4.55 15.05
CA ALA A 51 21.44 5.59 14.39
C ALA A 51 20.71 6.42 15.44
N GLU A 52 20.94 7.72 15.48
CA GLU A 52 20.40 8.60 16.52
C GLU A 52 20.06 9.98 15.99
N PHE A 53 19.09 10.63 16.63
CA PHE A 53 18.74 12.01 16.32
C PHE A 53 19.51 12.96 17.20
N GLN A 54 20.21 13.92 16.59
CA GLN A 54 20.98 14.93 17.29
C GLN A 54 20.63 16.33 16.78
N ASP A 55 20.92 17.33 17.61
CA ASP A 55 20.76 18.73 17.24
C ASP A 55 22.04 19.27 16.64
N LEU A 56 21.91 20.02 15.55
CA LEU A 56 23.02 20.65 14.87
C LEU A 56 22.65 22.08 14.51
N ASP A 57 23.64 22.94 14.38
CA ASP A 57 23.43 24.29 13.85
C ASP A 57 22.76 24.21 12.46
N GLN A 58 21.70 24.99 12.26
CA GLN A 58 20.89 24.98 11.03
C GLN A 58 21.68 25.45 9.80
N THR A 59 22.82 26.10 10.00
CA THR A 59 23.70 26.58 8.93
C THR A 59 24.47 25.46 8.22
N PHE A 60 24.48 24.25 8.78
CA PHE A 60 25.11 23.09 8.14
C PHE A 60 24.32 22.60 6.93
N GLN A 61 25.03 22.35 5.85
CA GLN A 61 24.46 21.80 4.62
C GLN A 61 24.53 20.27 4.69
N LEU A 62 23.40 19.64 5.02
CA LEU A 62 23.21 18.19 5.01
C LEU A 62 22.18 17.78 3.95
N SER A 63 22.26 16.52 3.53
CA SER A 63 21.25 15.97 2.62
C SER A 63 19.87 15.92 3.30
N VAL A 64 18.82 16.27 2.56
CA VAL A 64 17.44 16.06 2.99
C VAL A 64 16.91 14.85 2.23
N ARG A 65 16.30 13.90 2.94
CA ARG A 65 15.50 12.85 2.30
C ARG A 65 14.03 13.08 2.62
N CYS A 66 13.25 13.47 1.62
CA CYS A 66 11.80 13.57 1.77
C CYS A 66 11.23 12.17 1.99
N ILE A 67 10.63 11.94 3.16
CA ILE A 67 9.84 10.74 3.44
C ILE A 67 8.39 11.13 3.19
N LYS A 68 7.82 10.69 2.06
CA LYS A 68 6.39 10.90 1.80
C LYS A 68 5.59 10.08 2.79
N THR A 69 4.91 10.74 3.72
CA THR A 69 3.95 10.09 4.60
C THR A 69 2.77 9.62 3.75
N ARG A 70 2.46 8.33 3.81
CA ARG A 70 1.27 7.78 3.15
C ARG A 70 0.03 8.40 3.79
N THR A 71 -0.71 9.17 3.01
CA THR A 71 -1.99 9.72 3.44
C THR A 71 -2.99 8.58 3.65
N PRO A 72 -3.69 8.52 4.79
CA PRO A 72 -4.78 7.56 4.96
C PRO A 72 -5.82 7.70 3.84
N ILE A 73 -6.46 6.59 3.49
CA ILE A 73 -7.46 6.51 2.41
C ILE A 73 -8.83 6.52 3.05
N SER A 74 -9.68 7.48 2.67
CA SER A 74 -11.10 7.47 3.00
C SER A 74 -11.86 6.65 1.95
N PHE A 75 -12.50 5.58 2.38
CA PHE A 75 -13.23 4.66 1.49
C PHE A 75 -14.43 4.06 2.21
N ASN A 76 -15.62 4.14 1.59
CA ASN A 76 -16.88 3.64 2.15
C ASN A 76 -17.14 4.05 3.61
N GLY A 77 -16.88 5.32 3.93
CA GLY A 77 -17.09 5.87 5.28
C GLY A 77 -16.02 5.49 6.33
N LEU A 78 -15.02 4.69 5.95
CA LEU A 78 -13.92 4.28 6.82
C LEU A 78 -12.60 4.93 6.37
N THR A 79 -11.67 5.08 7.32
CA THR A 79 -10.31 5.57 7.04
C THR A 79 -9.30 4.45 7.23
N TYR A 80 -8.67 4.04 6.13
CA TYR A 80 -7.66 2.98 6.09
C TYR A 80 -6.27 3.58 6.10
N LYS A 81 -5.36 2.96 6.86
CA LYS A 81 -3.92 3.23 6.72
C LYS A 81 -3.31 2.18 5.80
N MET A 82 -2.06 2.43 5.41
CA MET A 82 -1.29 1.56 4.55
C MET A 82 -0.11 0.98 5.30
N ILE A 83 0.11 -0.32 5.12
CA ILE A 83 1.25 -1.08 5.68
C ILE A 83 2.07 -1.66 4.53
N THR A 84 3.37 -1.87 4.75
CA THR A 84 4.27 -2.44 3.73
C THR A 84 4.61 -3.86 4.11
N SER A 85 4.51 -4.79 3.15
CA SER A 85 5.03 -6.15 3.30
C SER A 85 6.54 -6.09 3.50
N SER A 86 7.02 -6.74 4.56
CA SER A 86 8.45 -6.92 4.81
C SER A 86 9.11 -7.87 3.79
N LYS A 87 8.32 -8.69 3.10
CA LYS A 87 8.80 -9.69 2.13
C LYS A 87 8.96 -9.11 0.73
N THR A 88 7.93 -8.41 0.23
CA THR A 88 7.87 -7.97 -1.17
C THR A 88 7.96 -6.45 -1.35
N GLY A 89 7.80 -5.68 -0.27
CA GLY A 89 7.68 -4.22 -0.35
C GLY A 89 6.33 -3.73 -0.89
N ARG A 90 5.39 -4.64 -1.23
CA ARG A 90 4.03 -4.26 -1.63
C ARG A 90 3.27 -3.61 -0.48
N VAL A 91 2.29 -2.79 -0.83
CA VAL A 91 1.49 -2.03 0.13
C VAL A 91 0.12 -2.67 0.29
N TRP A 92 -0.33 -2.81 1.53
CA TRP A 92 -1.63 -3.37 1.88
C TRP A 92 -2.43 -2.35 2.68
N LEU A 93 -3.76 -2.47 2.66
CA LEU A 93 -4.59 -1.81 3.66
C LEU A 93 -4.35 -2.42 5.05
N ASP A 94 -4.41 -1.60 6.09
CA ASP A 94 -4.09 -1.99 7.47
C ASP A 94 -5.13 -2.92 8.14
N ARG A 95 -6.34 -3.05 7.56
CA ARG A 95 -7.44 -3.89 8.06
C ARG A 95 -8.30 -4.45 6.91
N ASN A 96 -9.12 -5.47 7.20
CA ASN A 96 -10.04 -6.05 6.21
C ASN A 96 -11.03 -4.97 5.76
N LEU A 97 -11.52 -5.04 4.52
CA LEU A 97 -12.59 -4.14 4.07
C LEU A 97 -13.79 -4.25 5.01
N GLY A 98 -14.35 -3.12 5.44
CA GLY A 98 -15.47 -3.04 6.38
C GLY A 98 -15.07 -3.04 7.87
N ALA A 99 -13.79 -3.22 8.20
CA ALA A 99 -13.35 -3.29 9.59
C ALA A 99 -13.19 -1.89 10.19
N THR A 100 -13.64 -1.69 11.42
CA THR A 100 -13.58 -0.38 12.10
C THR A 100 -12.24 -0.16 12.80
N GLN A 101 -11.48 -1.23 13.07
CA GLN A 101 -10.13 -1.15 13.65
C GLN A 101 -9.14 -2.16 13.05
N VAL A 102 -7.85 -1.92 13.30
CA VAL A 102 -6.80 -2.93 13.08
C VAL A 102 -6.87 -3.92 14.23
N ALA A 103 -6.72 -5.21 13.94
CA ALA A 103 -6.85 -6.27 14.94
C ALA A 103 -5.91 -6.06 16.14
N THR A 104 -6.48 -6.10 17.34
CA THR A 104 -5.72 -6.13 18.61
C THR A 104 -5.55 -7.54 19.17
N SER A 105 -6.45 -8.46 18.79
CA SER A 105 -6.40 -9.89 19.07
C SER A 105 -6.84 -10.67 17.83
N PHE A 106 -6.60 -11.99 17.81
CA PHE A 106 -7.01 -12.81 16.67
C PHE A 106 -8.55 -12.86 16.55
N ASP A 107 -9.25 -12.84 17.68
CA ASP A 107 -10.71 -12.84 17.79
C ASP A 107 -11.34 -11.44 17.88
N ASP A 108 -10.62 -10.38 17.51
CA ASP A 108 -11.12 -9.00 17.54
C ASP A 108 -12.25 -8.77 16.53
N SER A 109 -13.50 -8.84 17.01
CA SER A 109 -14.70 -8.70 16.18
C SER A 109 -14.80 -7.37 15.41
N ALA A 110 -14.21 -6.29 15.92
CA ALA A 110 -14.19 -4.99 15.26
C ALA A 110 -13.20 -4.95 14.07
N ALA A 111 -12.27 -5.91 14.00
CA ALA A 111 -11.29 -6.04 12.93
C ALA A 111 -11.71 -6.99 11.79
N TYR A 112 -12.80 -7.74 11.96
CA TYR A 112 -13.16 -8.82 11.05
C TYR A 112 -13.46 -8.35 9.61
N GLY A 113 -14.04 -7.17 9.39
CA GLY A 113 -14.31 -6.65 8.03
C GLY A 113 -15.75 -6.84 7.50
N ASP A 114 -15.91 -7.29 6.28
CA ASP A 114 -17.17 -7.78 5.70
C ASP A 114 -16.94 -9.22 5.16
N LEU A 115 -17.99 -9.89 4.68
CA LEU A 115 -17.94 -11.25 4.13
C LEU A 115 -18.51 -11.30 2.70
N TYR A 116 -17.67 -11.08 1.71
CA TYR A 116 -18.04 -10.94 0.30
C TYR A 116 -18.24 -12.28 -0.40
N GLN A 117 -19.27 -12.40 -1.23
CA GLN A 117 -19.37 -13.46 -2.23
C GLN A 117 -18.41 -13.17 -3.39
N TRP A 118 -17.76 -14.21 -3.91
CA TRP A 118 -16.60 -14.02 -4.77
C TRP A 118 -16.94 -13.31 -6.10
N GLY A 119 -16.25 -12.21 -6.41
CA GLY A 119 -16.46 -11.39 -7.59
C GLY A 119 -17.68 -10.46 -7.55
N ARG A 120 -18.39 -10.39 -6.41
CA ARG A 120 -19.59 -9.56 -6.25
C ARG A 120 -19.22 -8.14 -5.82
N ALA A 121 -19.94 -7.15 -6.31
CA ALA A 121 -19.80 -5.76 -5.87
C ALA A 121 -20.31 -5.59 -4.43
N LYS A 122 -19.94 -4.49 -3.77
CA LYS A 122 -20.50 -4.12 -2.47
C LYS A 122 -21.92 -3.61 -2.65
N ASP A 123 -22.92 -4.44 -2.33
CA ASP A 123 -24.35 -4.14 -2.48
C ASP A 123 -25.15 -4.37 -1.19
N GLY A 124 -24.48 -4.74 -0.09
CA GLY A 124 -25.06 -5.00 1.22
C GLY A 124 -25.11 -6.49 1.59
N HIS A 125 -24.90 -7.41 0.64
CA HIS A 125 -24.84 -8.86 0.93
C HIS A 125 -23.69 -9.24 1.87
N GLU A 126 -22.62 -8.45 1.85
CA GLU A 126 -21.38 -8.68 2.58
C GLU A 126 -21.46 -8.30 4.06
N ASP A 127 -22.49 -7.54 4.45
CA ASP A 127 -22.69 -7.07 5.82
C ASP A 127 -22.92 -8.27 6.75
N ARG A 128 -21.96 -8.50 7.63
CA ARG A 128 -22.00 -9.62 8.59
C ARG A 128 -23.15 -9.56 9.59
N THR A 129 -23.76 -8.40 9.78
CA THR A 129 -24.87 -8.20 10.71
C THR A 129 -26.22 -8.57 10.10
N ARG A 130 -26.29 -8.68 8.77
CA ARG A 130 -27.51 -9.03 8.04
C ARG A 130 -27.63 -10.53 7.85
N ASN A 131 -28.78 -11.08 8.24
CA ASN A 131 -29.09 -12.49 8.10
C ASN A 131 -29.98 -12.82 6.88
N SER A 132 -30.37 -11.81 6.09
CA SER A 132 -31.24 -11.98 4.93
C SER A 132 -30.54 -12.76 3.80
N THR A 133 -31.25 -13.73 3.24
CA THR A 133 -30.72 -14.65 2.23
C THR A 133 -31.70 -14.85 1.07
N SER A 134 -31.19 -15.36 -0.05
CA SER A 134 -31.98 -15.76 -1.21
C SER A 134 -31.44 -17.07 -1.76
N ALA A 135 -32.31 -17.95 -2.28
CA ALA A 135 -31.91 -19.12 -3.06
C ALA A 135 -31.93 -18.85 -4.58
N THR A 136 -32.32 -17.64 -4.99
CA THR A 136 -32.40 -17.25 -6.40
C THR A 136 -31.04 -16.74 -6.86
N LEU A 137 -30.42 -17.48 -7.79
CA LEU A 137 -29.18 -17.06 -8.44
C LEU A 137 -29.41 -15.81 -9.29
N THR A 138 -28.42 -14.93 -9.35
CA THR A 138 -28.44 -13.81 -10.29
C THR A 138 -28.14 -14.28 -11.71
N SER A 139 -28.67 -13.58 -12.71
CA SER A 139 -28.40 -13.82 -14.13
C SER A 139 -27.15 -13.12 -14.65
N GLY A 140 -26.52 -12.25 -13.86
CA GLY A 140 -25.36 -11.45 -14.27
C GLY A 140 -24.40 -11.15 -13.11
N ILE A 141 -23.19 -10.70 -13.45
CA ILE A 141 -22.15 -10.37 -12.45
C ILE A 141 -22.31 -8.97 -11.86
N ASP A 142 -23.00 -8.08 -12.58
CA ASP A 142 -23.37 -6.75 -12.11
C ASP A 142 -24.66 -6.92 -11.28
N THR A 143 -24.54 -6.75 -9.96
CA THR A 143 -25.64 -6.99 -9.02
C THR A 143 -26.03 -5.73 -8.29
N GLY A 144 -26.18 -4.63 -9.02
CA GLY A 144 -26.99 -3.53 -8.52
C GLY A 144 -28.47 -3.94 -8.44
N ALA A 145 -28.92 -4.57 -7.33
CA ALA A 145 -30.35 -4.53 -6.91
C ALA A 145 -30.74 -5.35 -5.65
N ASN A 146 -29.98 -6.34 -5.18
CA ASN A 146 -30.37 -7.06 -3.96
C ASN A 146 -29.22 -7.15 -2.96
N ASP A 147 -29.48 -6.84 -1.70
CA ASP A 147 -28.54 -6.89 -0.58
C ASP A 147 -28.56 -8.25 0.12
N LEU A 148 -29.14 -9.26 -0.53
CA LEU A 148 -29.33 -10.60 0.00
C LEU A 148 -28.10 -11.46 -0.26
N PHE A 149 -27.71 -12.26 0.72
CA PHE A 149 -26.70 -13.29 0.53
C PHE A 149 -27.29 -14.49 -0.23
N ILE A 150 -26.74 -14.78 -1.41
CA ILE A 150 -27.28 -15.83 -2.27
C ILE A 150 -26.75 -17.19 -1.83
N MET A 151 -27.63 -18.03 -1.31
CA MET A 151 -27.35 -19.41 -0.94
C MET A 151 -27.56 -20.33 -2.13
N THR A 152 -26.79 -21.41 -2.19
CA THR A 152 -26.97 -22.45 -3.21
C THR A 152 -26.48 -23.81 -2.71
N SER A 153 -27.26 -24.84 -3.05
CA SER A 153 -26.89 -26.26 -2.94
C SER A 153 -26.76 -26.91 -4.32
N ALA A 154 -26.85 -26.14 -5.41
CA ALA A 154 -26.76 -26.63 -6.77
C ALA A 154 -25.35 -26.42 -7.33
N LEU A 155 -24.81 -27.43 -8.02
CA LEU A 155 -23.53 -27.32 -8.72
C LEU A 155 -23.60 -26.24 -9.82
N PRO A 156 -22.55 -25.42 -10.00
CA PRO A 156 -21.22 -25.54 -9.41
C PRO A 156 -21.02 -24.82 -8.05
N PHE A 157 -22.09 -24.58 -7.30
CA PHE A 157 -22.10 -23.84 -6.03
C PHE A 157 -21.66 -22.38 -6.19
N ASP A 158 -22.28 -21.70 -7.15
CA ASP A 158 -22.04 -20.30 -7.46
C ASP A 158 -23.27 -19.45 -7.16
N TRP A 159 -23.06 -18.17 -6.84
CA TRP A 159 -24.15 -17.21 -6.58
C TRP A 159 -24.73 -16.63 -7.89
N VAL A 160 -24.00 -16.78 -9.00
CA VAL A 160 -24.48 -16.46 -10.35
C VAL A 160 -24.94 -17.72 -11.08
N ALA A 161 -25.89 -17.58 -12.00
CA ALA A 161 -26.28 -18.62 -12.92
C ALA A 161 -25.09 -19.03 -13.82
N LYS A 162 -25.05 -20.30 -14.24
CA LYS A 162 -23.98 -20.84 -15.10
C LYS A 162 -23.79 -20.05 -16.40
N THR A 163 -24.86 -19.47 -16.94
CA THR A 163 -24.83 -18.67 -18.16
C THR A 163 -24.15 -17.31 -17.99
N ALA A 164 -23.96 -16.84 -16.75
CA ALA A 164 -23.39 -15.52 -16.47
C ALA A 164 -21.85 -15.51 -16.54
N ASP A 165 -21.19 -16.39 -15.77
CA ASP A 165 -19.71 -16.39 -15.63
C ASP A 165 -19.22 -17.72 -15.01
N ASN A 166 -19.51 -18.85 -15.67
CA ASN A 166 -19.15 -20.17 -15.15
C ASN A 166 -17.63 -20.37 -14.98
N ASN A 167 -16.82 -19.79 -15.87
CA ASN A 167 -15.36 -19.88 -15.77
C ASN A 167 -14.76 -18.88 -14.77
N GLY A 168 -15.53 -17.89 -14.30
CA GLY A 168 -15.12 -16.88 -13.32
C GLY A 168 -14.15 -15.82 -13.86
N LEU A 169 -13.84 -15.80 -15.16
CA LEU A 169 -12.86 -14.86 -15.72
C LEU A 169 -13.38 -13.43 -15.67
N ALA A 170 -14.69 -13.22 -15.88
CA ALA A 170 -15.27 -11.89 -15.85
C ALA A 170 -15.19 -11.30 -14.43
N ARG A 171 -15.50 -12.11 -13.40
CA ARG A 171 -15.38 -11.69 -12.00
C ARG A 171 -13.94 -11.53 -11.50
N MET A 172 -13.00 -12.35 -11.97
CA MET A 172 -11.57 -12.14 -11.72
C MET A 172 -11.10 -10.77 -12.22
N ALA A 173 -11.59 -10.34 -13.38
CA ALA A 173 -11.31 -9.00 -13.93
C ALA A 173 -12.07 -7.91 -13.18
N ALA A 174 -13.31 -8.17 -12.76
CA ALA A 174 -14.14 -7.21 -12.04
C ALA A 174 -13.57 -6.79 -10.68
N TRP A 175 -12.79 -7.66 -10.02
CA TRP A 175 -12.07 -7.39 -8.76
C TRP A 175 -10.61 -6.92 -8.96
N ALA A 176 -10.20 -6.67 -10.20
CA ALA A 176 -8.98 -5.91 -10.46
C ALA A 176 -9.21 -4.42 -10.17
N ASN A 177 -8.12 -3.67 -10.04
CA ASN A 177 -8.18 -2.21 -9.84
C ASN A 177 -8.93 -1.55 -11.01
N ASP A 178 -9.90 -0.70 -10.69
CA ASP A 178 -10.81 -0.04 -11.65
C ASP A 178 -11.69 -1.03 -12.45
N GLY A 179 -11.85 -2.26 -11.95
CA GLY A 179 -12.80 -3.24 -12.47
C GLY A 179 -14.26 -2.84 -12.19
N VAL A 180 -15.19 -3.42 -12.95
CA VAL A 180 -16.63 -3.07 -12.88
C VAL A 180 -17.24 -3.28 -11.48
N ASN A 181 -16.71 -4.25 -10.71
CA ASN A 181 -17.14 -4.55 -9.34
C ASN A 181 -15.98 -4.35 -8.36
N ASP A 182 -15.09 -3.39 -8.62
CA ASP A 182 -13.95 -3.17 -7.74
C ASP A 182 -14.43 -2.76 -6.34
N ILE A 183 -14.15 -3.61 -5.36
CA ILE A 183 -14.51 -3.41 -3.96
C ILE A 183 -13.38 -2.74 -3.18
N CYS A 184 -12.21 -2.56 -3.80
CA CYS A 184 -11.07 -1.90 -3.20
C CYS A 184 -11.05 -0.40 -3.53
N PRO A 185 -10.38 0.43 -2.71
CA PRO A 185 -10.15 1.83 -3.06
C PRO A 185 -9.32 1.96 -4.34
N ALA A 186 -9.47 3.09 -5.05
CA ALA A 186 -8.67 3.39 -6.24
C ALA A 186 -7.15 3.23 -5.96
N GLY A 187 -6.47 2.55 -6.87
CA GLY A 187 -5.05 2.17 -6.75
C GLY A 187 -4.82 0.85 -6.00
N PHE A 188 -5.87 0.20 -5.52
CA PHE A 188 -5.84 -1.10 -4.83
C PHE A 188 -6.70 -2.12 -5.56
N SER A 189 -6.44 -3.39 -5.29
CA SER A 189 -7.24 -4.50 -5.83
C SER A 189 -7.31 -5.64 -4.82
N VAL A 190 -8.21 -6.58 -5.06
CA VAL A 190 -8.20 -7.85 -4.32
C VAL A 190 -6.94 -8.63 -4.75
N PRO A 191 -6.16 -9.17 -3.80
CA PRO A 191 -4.90 -9.83 -4.12
C PRO A 191 -5.11 -11.06 -5.00
N THR A 192 -4.13 -11.37 -5.84
CA THR A 192 -4.05 -12.67 -6.52
C THR A 192 -3.56 -13.76 -5.57
N LYS A 193 -3.74 -15.03 -5.94
CA LYS A 193 -3.18 -16.19 -5.21
C LYS A 193 -1.68 -16.10 -5.04
N ALA A 194 -0.96 -15.63 -6.06
CA ALA A 194 0.49 -15.47 -6.01
C ALA A 194 0.90 -14.37 -5.02
N GLU A 195 0.27 -13.20 -5.09
CA GLU A 195 0.57 -12.08 -4.17
C GLU A 195 0.27 -12.44 -2.72
N LEU A 196 -0.87 -13.09 -2.47
CA LEU A 196 -1.24 -13.53 -1.13
C LEU A 196 -0.28 -14.60 -0.59
N LYS A 197 0.14 -15.54 -1.44
CA LYS A 197 1.15 -16.56 -1.07
C LYS A 197 2.47 -15.91 -0.69
N GLU A 198 2.97 -14.96 -1.48
CA GLU A 198 4.26 -14.32 -1.22
C GLU A 198 4.26 -13.52 0.09
N ASP A 199 3.20 -12.75 0.34
CA ASP A 199 3.13 -11.83 1.49
C ASP A 199 2.58 -12.46 2.78
N ILE A 200 2.07 -13.69 2.72
CA ILE A 200 1.61 -14.44 3.91
C ILE A 200 2.47 -15.68 4.11
N ILE A 201 2.40 -16.64 3.19
CA ILE A 201 3.04 -17.95 3.36
C ILE A 201 4.56 -17.81 3.26
N ASP A 202 5.07 -17.18 2.20
CA ASP A 202 6.52 -17.04 1.98
C ASP A 202 7.15 -15.95 2.86
N ALA A 203 6.31 -15.17 3.54
CA ALA A 203 6.68 -14.24 4.62
C ALA A 203 6.79 -14.92 5.99
N GLY A 204 6.47 -16.22 6.10
CA GLY A 204 6.62 -17.01 7.33
C GLY A 204 5.43 -16.96 8.29
N ILE A 205 4.25 -16.50 7.82
CA ILE A 205 3.01 -16.65 8.59
C ILE A 205 2.58 -18.12 8.51
N THR A 206 2.49 -18.78 9.66
CA THR A 206 2.27 -20.23 9.79
C THR A 206 1.05 -20.60 10.62
N ASN A 207 0.52 -19.67 11.41
CA ASN A 207 -0.63 -19.86 12.29
C ASN A 207 -1.20 -18.51 12.76
N ALA A 208 -2.27 -18.55 13.55
CA ALA A 208 -2.92 -17.39 14.16
C ALA A 208 -1.96 -16.44 14.88
N THR A 209 -1.05 -16.98 15.70
CA THR A 209 -0.07 -16.19 16.47
C THR A 209 0.84 -15.37 15.57
N THR A 210 1.41 -16.01 14.54
CA THR A 210 2.27 -15.34 13.56
C THR A 210 1.49 -14.41 12.64
N ALA A 211 0.23 -14.70 12.36
CA ALA A 211 -0.64 -13.83 11.57
C ALA A 211 -0.98 -12.53 12.30
N LEU A 212 -1.24 -12.61 13.61
CA LEU A 212 -1.51 -11.44 14.47
C LEU A 212 -0.25 -10.61 14.75
N SER A 213 0.91 -11.25 14.89
CA SER A 213 2.18 -10.53 15.12
C SER A 213 2.78 -9.94 13.84
N SER A 214 2.32 -10.40 12.66
CA SER A 214 2.72 -9.83 11.37
C SER A 214 2.24 -8.39 11.19
N PRO A 215 2.84 -7.61 10.27
CA PRO A 215 2.32 -6.29 9.92
C PRO A 215 0.85 -6.30 9.47
N LEU A 216 0.37 -7.39 8.86
CA LEU A 216 -1.01 -7.52 8.35
C LEU A 216 -2.06 -7.67 9.45
N LYS A 217 -1.68 -8.16 10.63
CA LYS A 217 -2.55 -8.39 11.80
C LYS A 217 -3.89 -9.02 11.40
N LEU A 218 -3.83 -10.22 10.81
CA LEU A 218 -5.01 -10.86 10.20
C LEU A 218 -5.92 -11.46 11.30
N PRO A 219 -7.20 -11.05 11.36
CA PRO A 219 -8.13 -11.55 12.37
C PRO A 219 -8.95 -12.75 11.89
N ALA A 220 -9.44 -13.54 12.83
CA ALA A 220 -10.30 -14.71 12.68
C ALA A 220 -11.74 -14.33 12.35
N ALA A 221 -11.95 -13.75 11.17
CA ALA A 221 -13.26 -13.27 10.73
C ALA A 221 -14.30 -14.38 10.46
N GLY A 222 -13.87 -15.65 10.39
CA GLY A 222 -14.73 -16.74 9.99
C GLY A 222 -15.17 -16.64 8.54
N TYR A 223 -16.27 -17.31 8.22
CA TYR A 223 -16.90 -17.26 6.89
C TYR A 223 -18.40 -17.39 6.95
N ARG A 224 -19.09 -16.91 5.91
CA ARG A 224 -20.52 -17.12 5.71
C ARG A 224 -20.76 -18.31 4.78
N ASN A 225 -21.51 -19.29 5.26
CA ASN A 225 -21.70 -20.57 4.58
C ASN A 225 -22.73 -20.47 3.44
N ARG A 226 -22.35 -20.96 2.27
CA ARG A 226 -23.18 -20.93 1.05
C ARG A 226 -24.49 -21.69 1.13
N ALA A 227 -24.61 -22.70 2.00
CA ALA A 227 -25.76 -23.61 2.01
C ALA A 227 -26.88 -23.11 2.92
N ASN A 228 -26.55 -22.39 3.99
CA ASN A 228 -27.49 -21.97 5.03
C ASN A 228 -27.34 -20.49 5.44
N GLY A 229 -26.36 -19.77 4.90
CA GLY A 229 -26.13 -18.35 5.17
C GLY A 229 -25.63 -18.05 6.59
N THR A 230 -25.28 -19.05 7.41
CA THR A 230 -24.78 -18.84 8.77
C THR A 230 -23.29 -18.54 8.78
N ILE A 231 -22.83 -17.76 9.76
CA ILE A 231 -21.41 -17.47 9.96
C ILE A 231 -20.80 -18.56 10.83
N HIS A 232 -19.70 -19.16 10.36
CA HIS A 232 -18.92 -20.17 11.06
C HIS A 232 -17.50 -19.68 11.33
N ASP A 233 -16.85 -20.30 12.31
CA ASP A 233 -15.44 -20.09 12.66
C ASP A 233 -15.05 -18.64 13.01
N SER A 234 -16.04 -17.80 13.33
CA SER A 234 -15.82 -16.47 13.88
C SER A 234 -15.04 -16.58 15.19
N GLY A 235 -13.92 -15.87 15.29
CA GLY A 235 -12.99 -15.95 16.42
C GLY A 235 -12.06 -17.17 16.40
N VAL A 236 -12.19 -18.07 15.43
CA VAL A 236 -11.44 -19.33 15.37
C VAL A 236 -10.50 -19.39 14.15
N SER A 237 -10.97 -18.98 12.98
CA SER A 237 -10.19 -19.04 11.74
C SER A 237 -10.39 -17.79 10.89
N ALA A 238 -9.32 -17.34 10.24
CA ALA A 238 -9.39 -16.29 9.22
C ALA A 238 -9.60 -16.92 7.85
N PHE A 239 -10.44 -16.31 7.00
CA PHE A 239 -10.61 -16.69 5.60
C PHE A 239 -10.52 -15.44 4.73
N LEU A 240 -9.62 -15.48 3.74
CA LEU A 240 -9.39 -14.38 2.80
C LEU A 240 -9.62 -14.84 1.37
N TRP A 241 -10.45 -14.10 0.65
CA TRP A 241 -10.54 -14.25 -0.80
C TRP A 241 -9.31 -13.69 -1.50
N THR A 242 -8.93 -14.37 -2.57
CA THR A 242 -8.11 -13.80 -3.66
C THR A 242 -9.02 -13.56 -4.85
N ARG A 243 -8.63 -12.72 -5.81
CA ARG A 243 -9.34 -12.62 -7.10
C ARG A 243 -8.96 -13.72 -8.09
N SER A 244 -8.06 -14.64 -7.73
CA SER A 244 -7.65 -15.71 -8.64
C SER A 244 -8.74 -16.76 -8.75
N VAL A 245 -8.98 -17.18 -9.99
CA VAL A 245 -9.99 -18.18 -10.33
C VAL A 245 -9.35 -19.53 -10.63
N ASP A 246 -10.02 -20.61 -10.27
CA ASP A 246 -9.62 -21.98 -10.62
C ASP A 246 -10.84 -22.79 -11.05
N SER A 247 -10.99 -23.01 -12.36
CA SER A 247 -12.12 -23.73 -12.96
C SER A 247 -13.49 -23.17 -12.53
N SER A 248 -14.25 -23.89 -11.70
CA SER A 248 -15.55 -23.47 -11.16
C SER A 248 -15.47 -22.89 -9.74
N GLN A 249 -14.27 -22.81 -9.17
CA GLN A 249 -14.00 -22.33 -7.83
C GLN A 249 -13.15 -21.05 -7.88
N ALA A 250 -12.92 -20.47 -6.71
CA ALA A 250 -12.01 -19.34 -6.49
C ALA A 250 -10.96 -19.68 -5.45
N SER A 251 -9.77 -19.10 -5.59
CA SER A 251 -8.69 -19.32 -4.64
C SER A 251 -8.88 -18.51 -3.36
N TYR A 252 -8.60 -19.14 -2.23
CA TYR A 252 -8.66 -18.52 -0.91
C TYR A 252 -7.43 -18.91 -0.06
N LEU A 253 -7.30 -18.26 1.08
CA LEU A 253 -6.37 -18.64 2.14
C LEU A 253 -7.10 -18.67 3.48
N SER A 254 -6.85 -19.70 4.28
CA SER A 254 -7.32 -19.79 5.66
C SER A 254 -6.16 -19.88 6.66
N ILE A 255 -6.36 -19.29 7.82
CA ILE A 255 -5.41 -19.31 8.94
C ILE A 255 -6.14 -19.72 10.21
N ASN A 256 -5.60 -20.69 10.93
CA ASN A 256 -6.07 -21.05 12.28
C ASN A 256 -4.87 -21.22 13.22
N ASN A 257 -5.10 -21.72 14.43
CA ASN A 257 -4.03 -21.89 15.42
C ASN A 257 -2.94 -22.90 15.02
N SER A 258 -3.22 -23.78 14.06
CA SER A 258 -2.33 -24.89 13.69
C SER A 258 -1.66 -24.72 12.33
N ALA A 259 -2.29 -24.01 11.39
CA ALA A 259 -1.80 -23.95 10.01
C ALA A 259 -2.29 -22.72 9.24
N VAL A 260 -1.56 -22.44 8.15
CA VAL A 260 -2.03 -21.64 7.01
C VAL A 260 -2.25 -22.58 5.84
N VAL A 261 -3.43 -22.51 5.23
CA VAL A 261 -3.80 -23.34 4.07
C VAL A 261 -4.22 -22.42 2.93
N SER A 262 -3.68 -22.67 1.73
CA SER A 262 -4.19 -22.10 0.50
C SER A 262 -4.88 -23.20 -0.30
N GLY A 263 -6.06 -22.88 -0.82
CA GLY A 263 -6.87 -23.83 -1.58
C GLY A 263 -7.83 -23.12 -2.50
N ASN A 264 -8.83 -23.87 -2.98
CA ASN A 264 -9.93 -23.35 -3.77
C ASN A 264 -11.24 -23.67 -3.08
N GLN A 265 -12.22 -22.79 -3.24
CA GLN A 265 -13.55 -22.96 -2.67
C GLN A 265 -14.64 -22.38 -3.58
N ASP A 266 -15.85 -22.87 -3.37
CA ASP A 266 -17.06 -22.48 -4.06
C ASP A 266 -17.30 -20.96 -3.92
N ARG A 267 -17.62 -20.31 -5.05
CA ARG A 267 -17.67 -18.84 -5.14
C ARG A 267 -18.82 -18.20 -4.36
N SER A 268 -19.79 -19.00 -3.94
CA SER A 268 -20.95 -18.57 -3.15
C SER A 268 -20.67 -18.40 -1.65
N TYR A 269 -19.51 -18.84 -1.14
CA TYR A 269 -19.11 -18.55 0.23
C TYR A 269 -18.82 -17.05 0.43
N GLY A 270 -19.09 -16.55 1.64
CA GLY A 270 -18.70 -15.20 2.05
C GLY A 270 -17.40 -15.22 2.84
N PHE A 271 -16.30 -14.69 2.29
CA PHE A 271 -15.02 -14.52 3.00
C PHE A 271 -14.61 -13.05 3.04
N SER A 272 -13.71 -12.72 3.96
CA SER A 272 -13.17 -11.36 4.05
C SER A 272 -12.19 -11.06 2.92
N VAL A 273 -12.00 -9.77 2.65
CA VAL A 273 -11.08 -9.26 1.64
C VAL A 273 -10.11 -8.28 2.29
N ARG A 274 -8.84 -8.42 1.94
CA ARG A 274 -7.77 -7.49 2.30
C ARG A 274 -7.13 -6.95 1.03
N CYS A 275 -7.30 -5.67 0.74
CA CYS A 275 -6.79 -5.09 -0.50
C CYS A 275 -5.28 -4.87 -0.47
N ILE A 276 -4.67 -5.07 -1.63
CA ILE A 276 -3.26 -4.82 -1.92
C ILE A 276 -3.16 -3.74 -3.01
N GLN A 277 -2.13 -2.89 -2.94
CA GLN A 277 -1.87 -1.91 -3.98
C GLN A 277 -1.66 -2.60 -5.31
N ALA A 278 -2.37 -2.14 -6.34
CA ALA A 278 -2.31 -2.75 -7.65
C ALA A 278 -0.94 -2.54 -8.31
N GLN A 279 -0.45 -3.57 -9.00
CA GLN A 279 0.81 -3.50 -9.73
C GLN A 279 0.71 -2.49 -10.88
N GLY A 280 1.79 -1.74 -11.14
CA GLY A 280 1.81 -0.69 -12.14
C GLY A 280 1.18 0.64 -11.68
N VAL A 281 0.53 0.69 -10.52
CA VAL A 281 0.09 1.93 -9.90
C VAL A 281 1.24 2.52 -9.08
N THR A 282 1.90 3.54 -9.63
CA THR A 282 2.94 4.28 -8.90
C THR A 282 2.30 5.18 -7.83
N VAL A 283 2.01 4.61 -6.66
CA VAL A 283 2.02 5.37 -5.41
C VAL A 283 3.38 5.15 -4.75
N PHE A 284 4.43 5.48 -5.50
CA PHE A 284 5.85 5.45 -5.11
C PHE A 284 6.31 4.11 -4.51
N ALA A 285 6.60 3.14 -5.37
CA ALA A 285 7.52 2.07 -5.02
C ALA A 285 8.92 2.70 -4.79
N ASP A 286 9.64 2.26 -3.76
CA ASP A 286 11.10 2.47 -3.72
C ASP A 286 11.68 1.92 -5.03
N PRO A 287 12.66 2.60 -5.65
CA PRO A 287 13.21 2.16 -6.93
C PRO A 287 13.68 0.71 -6.82
N ALA A 288 13.33 -0.10 -7.83
CA ALA A 288 13.72 -1.51 -7.95
C ALA A 288 15.25 -1.71 -8.05
N ASP A 289 16.01 -0.62 -8.11
CA ASP A 289 17.46 -0.59 -8.15
C ASP A 289 17.99 0.06 -6.86
N PRO A 290 18.70 -0.69 -5.98
CA PRO A 290 19.28 -0.14 -4.76
C PRO A 290 20.40 0.88 -4.99
N ASP A 291 20.88 1.04 -6.23
CA ASP A 291 22.00 1.94 -6.58
C ASP A 291 21.55 3.21 -7.30
N ARG A 292 20.25 3.37 -7.56
CA ARG A 292 19.70 4.58 -8.18
C ARG A 292 19.32 5.62 -7.13
N PHE A 293 20.19 6.62 -6.96
CA PHE A 293 19.95 7.77 -6.10
C PHE A 293 19.59 9.02 -6.92
N ASP A 294 18.36 9.53 -6.74
CA ASP A 294 18.01 10.88 -7.18
C ASP A 294 18.53 11.87 -6.12
N VAL A 295 19.66 12.52 -6.40
CA VAL A 295 20.25 13.55 -5.54
C VAL A 295 19.62 14.90 -5.88
N PHE A 296 18.86 15.47 -4.95
CA PHE A 296 18.35 16.84 -5.06
C PHE A 296 19.33 17.78 -4.37
N VAL A 297 20.14 18.51 -5.14
CA VAL A 297 20.93 19.64 -4.62
C VAL A 297 20.13 20.91 -4.82
N THR A 298 19.51 21.46 -3.77
CA THR A 298 18.97 22.82 -3.81
C THR A 298 20.03 23.80 -3.33
N GLY A 299 20.63 24.54 -4.26
CA GLY A 299 21.28 25.81 -3.96
C GLY A 299 20.29 26.94 -4.23
N GLY A 300 19.93 27.74 -3.22
CA GLY A 300 19.14 28.95 -3.43
C GLY A 300 18.40 29.45 -2.18
N VAL A 301 18.63 30.72 -1.88
CA VAL A 301 18.18 31.48 -0.70
C VAL A 301 16.65 31.53 -0.57
N LEU A 302 16.19 31.42 0.68
CA LEU A 302 14.79 31.58 1.12
C LEU A 302 14.22 32.95 0.73
N GLU A 303 13.17 32.97 -0.09
CA GLU A 303 12.10 33.96 0.03
C GLU A 303 10.74 33.26 0.04
N VAL A 304 9.84 33.86 0.82
CA VAL A 304 8.64 33.27 1.40
C VAL A 304 7.58 33.02 0.33
N GLY A 305 7.09 31.79 0.24
CA GLY A 305 5.92 31.45 -0.58
C GLY A 305 5.82 29.96 -0.82
N TRP A 306 4.81 29.32 -0.23
CA TRP A 306 4.49 27.92 -0.50
C TRP A 306 4.26 27.70 -1.99
N THR A 307 5.08 26.88 -2.63
CA THR A 307 4.75 26.26 -3.91
C THR A 307 5.49 24.92 -4.01
N ASP A 308 4.72 23.83 -4.12
CA ASP A 308 5.23 22.52 -4.53
C ASP A 308 5.91 22.68 -5.90
N CYS A 309 7.22 22.57 -5.94
CA CYS A 309 7.99 22.56 -7.19
C CYS A 309 8.92 21.35 -7.21
N CYS A 310 8.42 20.23 -7.74
CA CYS A 310 9.24 19.07 -8.09
C CYS A 310 9.40 19.07 -9.62
N GLY A 311 10.54 19.57 -10.12
CA GLY A 311 10.90 19.55 -11.53
C GLY A 311 12.02 18.54 -11.81
N ILE A 312 11.85 17.68 -12.82
CA ILE A 312 12.83 16.68 -13.26
C ILE A 312 13.53 17.20 -14.52
N ALA A 313 14.85 17.32 -14.50
CA ALA A 313 15.66 17.42 -15.72
C ALA A 313 16.52 16.14 -15.86
N LYS A 314 16.34 15.43 -16.99
CA LYS A 314 17.10 14.24 -17.36
C LYS A 314 18.52 14.59 -17.79
N LEU A 315 19.51 13.90 -17.25
CA LEU A 315 20.80 13.68 -17.93
C LEU A 315 21.16 12.20 -17.81
N GLY A 316 21.10 11.49 -18.94
CA GLY A 316 21.64 10.14 -19.09
C GLY A 316 23.14 10.22 -19.40
N ALA A 317 23.93 9.37 -18.76
CA ALA A 317 25.38 9.35 -18.87
C ALA A 317 25.85 8.73 -20.20
N GLN A 318 26.50 9.51 -21.06
CA GLN A 318 27.68 9.16 -21.87
C GLN A 318 28.29 10.48 -22.42
N ASP A 319 29.62 10.60 -22.36
CA ASP A 319 30.52 11.59 -22.99
C ASP A 319 30.71 13.02 -22.42
N LYS A 320 31.90 13.26 -21.81
CA LYS A 320 32.64 14.54 -21.80
C LYS A 320 33.57 14.58 -23.04
N PRO A 321 34.04 15.73 -23.59
CA PRO A 321 33.79 17.14 -23.29
C PRO A 321 33.63 17.99 -24.58
N ARG A 322 32.41 18.32 -25.01
CA ARG A 322 32.23 19.30 -26.10
C ARG A 322 30.81 19.87 -26.15
N ARG A 323 30.36 20.60 -25.12
CA ARG A 323 29.12 21.41 -25.21
C ARG A 323 28.90 22.42 -24.06
N GLU A 324 29.96 23.05 -23.55
CA GLU A 324 29.81 24.25 -22.72
C GLU A 324 29.18 25.45 -23.48
N LYS A 325 29.14 25.41 -24.82
CA LYS A 325 28.54 26.49 -25.63
C LYS A 325 27.05 26.33 -25.99
N GLU A 326 26.40 25.19 -25.72
CA GLU A 326 24.95 25.05 -25.96
C GLU A 326 24.10 25.29 -24.72
N ILE A 327 24.67 25.14 -23.52
CA ILE A 327 23.95 25.39 -22.25
C ILE A 327 23.83 26.91 -21.98
N GLU A 328 24.82 27.73 -22.38
CA GLU A 328 24.69 29.20 -22.31
C GLU A 328 23.68 29.78 -23.32
N ALA A 329 23.40 29.08 -24.43
CA ALA A 329 22.43 29.52 -25.43
C ALA A 329 20.97 29.34 -24.97
N GLN A 330 20.68 28.31 -24.15
CA GLN A 330 19.33 28.10 -23.61
C GLN A 330 19.04 28.93 -22.36
N LEU A 331 20.06 29.30 -21.57
CA LEU A 331 19.88 30.20 -20.42
C LEU A 331 19.72 31.68 -20.82
N ARG A 332 20.09 32.08 -22.05
CA ARG A 332 19.77 33.42 -22.58
C ARG A 332 18.34 33.57 -23.10
N LEU A 333 17.57 32.49 -23.25
CA LEU A 333 16.18 32.56 -23.71
C LEU A 333 15.15 32.80 -22.59
N ILE A 334 15.57 32.78 -21.31
CA ILE A 334 14.68 32.96 -20.15
C ILE A 334 14.79 34.37 -19.52
N LYS A 335 15.68 35.24 -20.02
CA LYS A 335 15.86 36.61 -19.49
C LYS A 335 15.33 37.76 -20.36
N THR A 336 14.55 37.51 -21.41
CA THR A 336 14.04 38.59 -22.25
C THR A 336 12.57 38.45 -22.65
N THR A 337 11.66 38.35 -21.67
CA THR A 337 10.24 38.67 -21.90
C THR A 337 9.52 39.10 -20.62
N ARG A 338 9.90 40.25 -20.07
CA ARG A 338 8.98 41.13 -19.35
C ARG A 338 9.30 42.59 -19.73
N LYS A 339 8.83 42.99 -20.91
CA LYS A 339 8.56 44.40 -21.21
C LYS A 339 7.55 44.50 -22.37
N LEU A 340 6.45 45.20 -22.08
CA LEU A 340 5.30 45.56 -22.94
C LEU A 340 4.39 44.37 -23.31
N ILE A 341 3.05 44.47 -23.30
CA ILE A 341 2.20 45.57 -23.77
C ILE A 341 0.92 45.68 -22.92
N TRP A 342 0.47 46.93 -22.79
CA TRP A 342 -0.71 47.47 -22.11
C TRP A 342 -2.07 47.10 -22.72
N LEU A 343 -3.08 46.88 -21.87
CA LEU A 343 -4.31 47.69 -21.76
C LEU A 343 -4.98 47.37 -20.41
#